data_AF-A0A1U7I7T2-F1
#
_entry.id   AF-A0A1U7I7T2-F1
#
_cell.length_a   1.000
_cell.length_b   1.000
_cell.length_c   1.000
_cell.angle_alpha   90.00
_cell.angle_beta   90.00
_cell.angle_gamma   90.00
#
_symmetry.space_group_name_H-M   'P 1'
#
loop_
_entity.id
_entity.type
_entity.pdbx_description
1 polymer ?
#
loop_
_entity_poly.entity_id
_entity_poly.type
_entity_poly.pdbx_seq_one_letter_code
_entity_poly.pdbx_strand_id
1 'polypeptide(L)'
;MKTFSKKSLVYRNALEPIVVQEVEHQLRQLSPKMLKYIDPVQVIAYALNRLPALYATSEEGWHWQQARATSKMKEQIATAVRQALVAVQRDPLKVSTPLQGTGIDSTSCYMQDNSQFLFKQQETKKYW
;
A
#
# COMPACT_ATOMS: atom_id res chain seq x y z
N MET A 1 9.39 -20.66 34.68
CA MET A 1 10.01 -19.44 34.08
C MET A 1 9.12 -18.95 32.95
N LYS A 2 8.62 -17.71 33.01
CA LYS A 2 7.88 -17.11 31.89
C LYS A 2 8.90 -16.67 30.84
N THR A 3 8.88 -17.28 29.66
CA THR A 3 9.71 -16.85 28.52
C THR A 3 9.11 -15.57 27.96
N PHE A 4 9.76 -14.42 28.19
CA PHE A 4 9.38 -13.17 27.54
C PHE A 4 9.75 -13.26 26.06
N SER A 5 8.74 -13.51 25.22
CA SER A 5 8.88 -13.41 23.77
C SER A 5 9.31 -11.98 23.43
N LYS A 6 10.50 -11.83 22.83
CA LYS A 6 11.07 -10.54 22.47
C LYS A 6 10.21 -9.92 21.37
N LYS A 7 9.34 -8.98 21.73
CA LYS A 7 8.53 -8.23 20.76
C LYS A 7 9.49 -7.49 19.82
N SER A 8 9.51 -7.84 18.54
CA SER A 8 10.31 -7.17 17.53
C SER A 8 9.82 -5.74 17.38
N LEU A 9 10.71 -4.76 17.55
CA LEU A 9 10.40 -3.36 17.26
C LEU A 9 10.31 -3.21 15.74
N VAL A 10 9.19 -2.66 15.26
CA VAL A 10 8.92 -2.46 13.83
C VAL A 10 8.59 -1.00 13.60
N TYR A 11 9.08 -0.44 12.50
CA TYR A 11 8.67 0.86 11.99
C TYR A 11 7.95 0.66 10.65
N ARG A 12 6.92 1.46 10.38
CA ARG A 12 6.15 1.39 9.14
C ARG A 12 5.66 2.77 8.72
N ASN A 13 5.42 2.98 7.43
CA ASN A 13 4.86 4.24 6.89
C ASN A 13 3.33 4.24 6.93
N ALA A 14 2.72 5.15 7.68
CA ALA A 14 1.28 5.25 7.88
C ALA A 14 0.50 5.56 6.59
N LEU A 15 1.16 6.10 5.56
CA LEU A 15 0.51 6.35 4.27
C LEU A 15 0.38 5.12 3.40
N GLU A 16 1.17 4.08 3.64
CA GLU A 16 1.22 2.89 2.78
C GLU A 16 -0.16 2.24 2.58
N PRO A 17 -0.95 1.90 3.62
CA PRO A 17 -2.27 1.32 3.41
C PRO A 17 -3.25 2.27 2.72
N ILE A 18 -3.15 3.57 2.99
CA ILE A 18 -4.03 4.59 2.42
C ILE A 18 -3.77 4.75 0.91
N VAL A 19 -2.49 4.77 0.51
CA VAL A 19 -2.09 4.86 -0.89
C VAL A 19 -2.49 3.60 -1.64
N VAL A 20 -2.30 2.41 -1.06
CA VAL A 20 -2.75 1.14 -1.68
C VAL A 20 -4.26 1.18 -1.97
N GLN A 21 -5.06 1.59 -0.99
CA GLN A 21 -6.52 1.71 -1.16
C GLN A 21 -6.90 2.70 -2.28
N GLU A 22 -6.22 3.84 -2.34
CA GLU A 22 -6.47 4.85 -3.37
C GLU A 22 -6.05 4.37 -4.78
N VAL A 23 -4.92 3.68 -4.88
CA VAL A 23 -4.46 3.08 -6.15
C VAL A 23 -5.49 2.07 -6.64
N GLU A 24 -5.94 1.15 -5.78
CA GLU A 24 -6.98 0.20 -6.14
C GLU A 24 -8.29 0.89 -6.54
N HIS A 25 -8.67 1.97 -5.83
CA HIS A 25 -9.85 2.74 -6.16
C HIS A 25 -9.78 3.35 -7.57
N GLN A 26 -8.67 4.00 -7.92
CA GLN A 26 -8.49 4.60 -9.24
C GLN A 26 -8.32 3.54 -10.34
N LEU A 27 -7.64 2.42 -10.07
CA LEU A 27 -7.51 1.32 -11.04
C LEU A 27 -8.87 0.70 -11.39
N ARG A 28 -9.78 0.55 -10.41
CA ARG A 28 -11.15 0.06 -10.68
C ARG A 28 -11.96 0.96 -11.60
N GLN A 29 -11.60 2.25 -11.72
CA GLN A 29 -12.25 3.21 -12.60
C GLN A 29 -11.68 3.20 -14.03
N LEU A 30 -10.54 2.54 -14.25
CA LEU A 30 -9.90 2.46 -15.56
C LEU A 30 -10.48 1.33 -16.42
N SER A 31 -10.38 1.49 -17.74
CA SER A 31 -10.82 0.45 -18.68
C SER A 31 -9.93 -0.80 -18.60
N PRO A 32 -10.48 -2.01 -18.80
CA PRO A 32 -9.72 -3.27 -18.71
C PRO A 32 -8.51 -3.34 -19.66
N LYS A 33 -8.58 -2.66 -20.80
CA LYS A 33 -7.48 -2.59 -21.78
C LYS A 33 -6.24 -1.89 -21.21
N MET A 34 -6.45 -0.89 -20.36
CA MET A 34 -5.38 -0.12 -19.72
C MET A 34 -4.72 -0.88 -18.58
N LEU A 35 -5.52 -1.65 -17.81
CA LEU A 35 -5.03 -2.42 -16.67
C LEU A 35 -3.93 -3.42 -17.03
N LYS A 36 -3.91 -3.94 -18.26
CA LYS A 36 -2.89 -4.89 -18.74
C LYS A 36 -1.47 -4.31 -18.72
N TYR A 37 -1.33 -2.99 -18.82
CA TYR A 37 -0.03 -2.32 -18.96
C TYR A 37 0.41 -1.58 -17.69
N ILE A 38 -0.37 -1.65 -16.61
CA ILE A 38 -0.11 -0.89 -15.39
C ILE A 38 0.28 -1.87 -14.28
N ASP A 39 1.50 -1.72 -13.77
CA ASP A 39 1.94 -2.43 -12.57
C ASP A 39 1.56 -1.62 -11.32
N PRO A 40 0.64 -2.12 -10.48
CA PRO A 40 0.20 -1.41 -9.28
C PRO A 40 1.33 -1.15 -8.29
N VAL A 41 2.35 -2.02 -8.22
CA VAL A 41 3.49 -1.87 -7.30
C VAL A 41 4.31 -0.64 -7.68
N GLN A 42 4.55 -0.44 -8.97
CA GLN A 42 5.24 0.75 -9.47
C GLN A 42 4.45 2.03 -9.21
N VAL A 43 3.13 1.97 -9.37
CA VAL A 43 2.23 3.11 -9.08
C VAL A 43 2.31 3.49 -7.60
N ILE A 44 2.22 2.50 -6.70
CA ILE A 44 2.34 2.70 -5.25
C ILE A 44 3.70 3.31 -4.89
N ALA A 45 4.80 2.72 -5.37
CA ALA A 45 6.14 3.21 -5.10
C ALA A 45 6.34 4.64 -5.61
N TYR A 46 5.87 4.94 -6.83
CA TYR A 46 5.95 6.27 -7.40
C TYR A 46 5.15 7.29 -6.59
N ALA A 47 3.94 6.94 -6.15
CA ALA A 47 3.10 7.82 -5.34
C ALA A 47 3.72 8.08 -3.97
N LEU A 48 4.18 7.04 -3.27
CA LEU A 48 4.81 7.17 -1.96
C LEU A 48 6.08 8.03 -2.00
N ASN A 49 6.87 7.94 -3.06
CA ASN A 49 8.08 8.77 -3.25
C ASN A 49 7.79 10.26 -3.44
N ARG A 50 6.52 10.66 -3.63
CA ARG A 50 6.09 12.06 -3.79
C ARG A 50 5.29 12.59 -2.61
N LEU A 51 4.97 11.74 -1.64
CA LEU A 51 4.24 12.09 -0.45
C LEU A 51 5.22 12.23 0.73
N PRO A 52 4.90 13.06 1.73
CA PRO A 52 5.73 13.13 2.93
C PRO A 52 5.68 11.78 3.65
N ALA A 53 6.85 11.25 4.01
CA ALA A 53 6.93 9.97 4.71
C ALA A 53 6.41 10.11 6.15
N LEU A 54 5.40 9.33 6.53
CA LEU A 54 4.79 9.36 7.87
C LEU A 54 5.11 8.05 8.62
N TYR A 55 6.39 7.87 8.99
CA TYR A 55 6.78 6.70 9.75
C TYR A 55 6.29 6.75 11.20
N ALA A 56 5.86 5.60 11.71
CA ALA A 56 5.53 5.41 13.11
C ALA A 56 6.17 4.13 13.66
N THR A 57 6.63 4.21 14.90
CA THR A 57 7.20 3.12 15.70
C THR A 57 6.23 2.65 16.80
N SER A 58 5.13 3.38 16.99
CA SER A 58 4.07 3.10 17.95
C SER A 58 2.73 2.98 17.24
N GLU A 59 1.83 2.16 17.77
CA GLU A 59 0.47 2.01 17.27
C GLU A 59 -0.34 3.32 17.38
N GLU A 60 -0.23 4.04 18.50
CA GLU A 60 -0.90 5.33 18.72
C GLU A 60 -0.47 6.37 17.68
N GLY A 61 0.84 6.54 17.50
CA GLY A 61 1.41 7.40 16.46
C GLY A 61 0.97 7.00 15.06
N TRP A 62 0.86 5.70 14.77
CA TRP A 62 0.36 5.20 13.49
C TRP A 62 -1.09 5.62 13.24
N HIS A 63 -1.98 5.43 14.21
CA HIS A 63 -3.39 5.83 14.09
C HIS A 63 -3.55 7.35 13.95
N TRP A 64 -2.78 8.12 14.71
CA TRP A 64 -2.82 9.58 14.63
C TRP A 64 -2.36 10.08 13.25
N GLN A 65 -1.28 9.53 12.71
CA GLN A 65 -0.79 9.88 11.37
C GLN A 65 -1.79 9.47 10.28
N GLN A 66 -2.44 8.31 10.40
CA GLN A 66 -3.50 7.91 9.46
C GLN A 66 -4.70 8.86 9.52
N ALA A 67 -5.18 9.21 10.70
CA ALA A 67 -6.30 10.15 10.84
C ALA A 67 -5.96 11.53 10.25
N ARG A 68 -4.73 12.00 10.47
CA ARG A 68 -4.21 13.23 9.86
C ARG A 68 -4.14 13.14 8.34
N ALA A 69 -3.64 12.03 7.80
CA ALA A 69 -3.53 11.82 6.36
C ALA A 69 -4.91 11.81 5.69
N THR A 70 -5.88 11.07 6.25
CA THR A 70 -7.24 10.98 5.72
C THR A 70 -7.97 12.33 5.73
N SER A 71 -7.74 13.16 6.76
CA SER A 71 -8.40 14.45 6.89
C SER A 71 -7.74 15.57 6.06
N LYS A 72 -6.41 15.63 6.01
CA LYS A 72 -5.69 16.78 5.43
C LYS A 72 -4.99 16.49 4.10
N MET A 73 -4.77 15.23 3.76
CA MET A 73 -3.90 14.86 2.63
C MET A 73 -4.63 14.06 1.55
N LYS A 74 -5.94 13.83 1.68
CA LYS A 74 -6.72 13.05 0.71
C LYS A 74 -6.53 13.52 -0.73
N GLU A 75 -6.62 14.82 -0.98
CA GLU A 75 -6.43 15.40 -2.31
C GLU A 75 -4.99 15.26 -2.83
N GLN A 76 -4.01 15.40 -1.94
CA GLN A 76 -2.60 15.24 -2.28
C GLN A 76 -2.29 13.78 -2.65
N ILE A 77 -2.82 12.83 -1.89
CA ILE A 77 -2.69 11.39 -2.14
C ILE A 77 -3.35 11.04 -3.49
N ALA A 78 -4.60 11.46 -3.70
CA ALA A 78 -5.31 11.20 -4.95
C ALA A 78 -4.57 11.79 -6.16
N THR A 79 -3.98 12.98 -6.02
CA THR A 79 -3.20 13.64 -7.08
C THR A 79 -1.88 12.92 -7.34
N ALA A 80 -1.17 12.49 -6.29
CA ALA A 80 0.06 11.71 -6.42
C ALA A 80 -0.19 10.38 -7.14
N VAL A 81 -1.26 9.67 -6.79
CA VAL A 81 -1.67 8.42 -7.44
C VAL A 81 -2.03 8.66 -8.92
N ARG A 82 -2.76 9.74 -9.22
CA ARG A 82 -3.09 10.09 -10.62
C ARG A 82 -1.85 10.36 -11.44
N GLN A 83 -0.89 11.09 -10.88
CA GLN A 83 0.41 11.35 -11.53
C GLN A 83 1.22 10.05 -11.71
N ALA A 84 1.15 9.15 -10.75
CA ALA A 84 1.79 7.83 -10.81
C ALA A 84 1.22 6.98 -11.95
N LEU A 85 -0.10 6.91 -12.08
CA LEU A 85 -0.77 6.19 -13.18
C LEU A 85 -0.34 6.72 -14.54
N VAL A 86 -0.30 8.04 -14.70
CA VAL A 86 0.16 8.68 -15.95
C VAL A 86 1.63 8.40 -16.23
N ALA A 87 2.48 8.43 -15.21
CA ALA A 87 3.91 8.17 -15.38
C ALA A 87 4.19 6.72 -15.76
N VAL A 88 3.55 5.75 -15.10
CA VAL A 88 3.69 4.33 -15.41
C VAL A 88 3.12 3.99 -16.78
N GLN A 89 2.00 4.62 -17.17
CA GLN A 89 1.42 4.45 -18.50
C GLN A 89 2.32 4.98 -19.62
N ARG A 90 3.10 6.04 -19.38
CA ARG A 90 3.99 6.64 -20.40
C ARG A 90 5.20 5.77 -20.70
N ASP A 91 5.64 4.95 -19.75
CA ASP A 91 6.80 4.06 -19.88
C ASP A 91 6.45 2.56 -19.69
N PRO A 92 5.50 1.96 -20.45
CA PRO A 92 5.12 0.55 -20.26
C PRO A 92 6.26 -0.44 -20.57
N LEU A 93 7.25 0.01 -21.34
CA LEU A 93 8.38 -0.80 -21.79
C LEU A 93 9.65 -0.58 -20.96
N LYS A 94 9.58 0.17 -19.85
CA LYS A 94 10.72 0.35 -18.97
C LYS A 94 11.06 -0.98 -18.29
N VAL A 95 12.00 -1.71 -18.89
CA VAL A 95 12.55 -2.93 -18.32
C VAL A 95 13.37 -2.53 -17.09
N SER A 96 12.92 -2.94 -15.92
CA SER A 96 13.68 -2.81 -14.68
C SER A 96 13.92 -4.19 -14.09
N THR A 97 15.10 -4.41 -13.51
CA THR A 97 15.39 -5.64 -12.77
C THR A 97 14.64 -5.56 -11.43
N PRO A 98 13.65 -6.44 -11.18
CA PRO A 98 12.85 -6.37 -9.95
C PRO A 98 13.71 -6.71 -8.73
N LEU A 99 13.44 -6.03 -7.61
CA LEU A 99 14.02 -6.41 -6.32
C LEU A 99 13.49 -7.78 -5.90
N GLN A 100 14.40 -8.70 -5.60
CA GLN A 100 14.03 -10.02 -5.08
C GLN A 100 13.67 -9.88 -3.60
N GLY A 101 12.52 -10.41 -3.20
CA GLY A 101 12.14 -10.44 -1.79
C GLY A 101 13.09 -11.33 -1.00
N THR A 102 14.08 -10.73 -0.33
CA THR A 102 14.94 -11.46 0.59
C THR A 102 14.13 -11.73 1.85
N GLY A 103 13.96 -13.01 2.21
CA GLY A 103 13.24 -13.47 3.41
C GLY A 103 13.96 -13.15 4.72
N ILE A 104 14.49 -11.93 4.86
CA ILE A 104 15.14 -11.40 6.05
C ILE A 104 14.23 -10.30 6.61
N ASP A 105 13.18 -10.72 7.28
CA ASP A 105 12.62 -10.13 8.49
C ASP A 105 12.86 -8.63 8.76
N SER A 106 12.07 -7.80 8.08
CA SER A 106 11.34 -6.70 8.73
C SER A 106 9.84 -6.69 8.38
N THR A 107 9.39 -7.67 7.61
CA THR A 107 8.02 -7.81 7.06
C THR A 107 7.10 -8.64 7.98
N SER A 108 7.47 -8.90 9.24
CA SER A 108 6.60 -9.60 10.18
C SER A 108 5.27 -8.87 10.44
N CYS A 109 5.10 -7.62 9.97
CA CYS A 109 3.84 -6.89 10.09
C CYS A 109 3.01 -6.73 8.80
N TYR A 110 3.49 -7.13 7.62
CA TYR A 110 2.76 -6.87 6.35
C TYR A 110 2.02 -8.09 5.76
N MET A 111 2.12 -9.28 6.37
CA MET A 111 1.43 -10.48 5.89
C MET A 111 0.34 -11.03 6.83
N GLN A 112 0.23 -10.52 8.06
CA GLN A 112 -0.72 -11.08 9.04
C GLN A 112 -2.11 -10.44 9.00
N ASP A 113 -2.23 -9.19 8.51
CA ASP A 113 -3.52 -8.49 8.40
C ASP A 113 -4.16 -8.59 7.00
N ASN A 114 -3.35 -8.59 5.93
CA ASN A 114 -3.90 -8.57 4.56
C ASN A 114 -4.36 -9.95 4.06
N SER A 115 -3.85 -11.05 4.63
CA SER A 115 -4.28 -12.40 4.29
C SER A 115 -5.67 -12.74 4.82
N GLN A 116 -6.08 -12.15 5.96
CA GLN A 116 -7.46 -12.28 6.45
C GLN A 116 -8.45 -11.39 5.67
N PHE A 117 -8.02 -10.22 5.21
CA PHE A 117 -8.90 -9.30 4.48
C PHE A 117 -9.19 -9.75 3.04
N LEU A 118 -8.23 -10.40 2.37
CA LEU A 118 -8.41 -10.91 1.01
C LEU A 118 -9.26 -12.19 0.94
N PHE A 119 -9.31 -13.00 2.01
CA PHE A 119 -10.18 -14.19 2.05
C PHE A 119 -11.66 -13.87 2.37
N LYS A 120 -11.93 -12.83 3.16
CA LYS A 120 -13.30 -12.47 3.56
C LYS A 120 -14.19 -11.92 2.44
N GLN A 121 -13.60 -11.44 1.35
CA GLN A 121 -14.35 -10.88 0.20
C GLN A 121 -14.83 -11.96 -0.78
N GLN A 122 -14.37 -13.21 -0.65
CA GLN A 122 -14.84 -14.32 -1.50
C GLN A 122 -15.98 -15.14 -0.89
N GLU A 123 -16.19 -15.07 0.43
CA GLU A 123 -17.22 -15.88 1.12
C GLU A 123 -18.61 -15.22 1.18
N THR A 124 -18.73 -13.91 0.94
CA THR A 124 -20.02 -13.19 1.09
C THR A 124 -20.88 -13.14 -0.17
N LYS A 125 -20.50 -13.83 -1.26
CA LYS A 125 -21.31 -13.93 -2.50
C LYS A 125 -21.95 -15.30 -2.74
N LYS A 126 -22.26 -16.06 -1.68
CA LYS A 126 -22.94 -17.37 -1.80
C LYS A 126 -24.24 -17.51 -1.00
N TYR A 127 -24.86 -16.41 -0.59
CA TYR A 127 -26.22 -16.45 -0.06
C TYR A 127 -26.96 -15.17 -0.51
N TRP A 128 -28.15 -15.41 -1.09
CA TRP A 128 -29.03 -14.54 -1.89
C TRP A 128 -28.71 -14.49 -3.38
#